data_AF-A0A1Y4EAA6-F1
#
_entry.id   AF-A0A1Y4EAA6-F1
#
_cell.length_a   1.000
_cell.length_b   1.000
_cell.length_c   1.000
_cell.angle_alpha   90.00
_cell.angle_beta   90.00
_cell.angle_gamma   90.00
#
_symmetry.space_group_name_H-M   'P 1'
#
loop_
_entity.id
_entity.type
_entity.pdbx_description
1 polymer ?
#
loop_
_entity_poly.entity_id
_entity_poly.type
_entity_poly.pdbx_seq_one_letter_code
_entity_poly.pdbx_strand_id
1 'polypeptide(L)'
;MSWFDNLVGERESEFTGLKGAILRYAGNAYTLVLVGLFFLAFAEAYPGAAVPLRIAAGISFVLAVIIRPLKTWLRDRQSVGASRG
;
A
#
# COMPACT_ATOMS: atom_id res chain seq x y z
N MET A 1 7.97 -14.02 32.66
CA MET A 1 8.91 -14.03 31.52
C MET A 1 9.84 -15.22 31.69
N SER A 2 9.88 -16.13 30.72
CA SER A 2 10.70 -17.35 30.82
C SER A 2 12.12 -17.05 30.31
N TRP A 3 13.14 -17.69 30.88
CA TRP A 3 14.55 -17.51 30.49
C TRP A 3 14.82 -17.79 28.99
N PHE A 4 13.95 -18.58 28.35
CA PHE A 4 13.99 -18.84 26.91
C PHE A 4 13.66 -17.62 26.05
N ASP A 5 12.86 -16.67 26.54
CA ASP A 5 12.53 -15.44 25.81
C ASP A 5 13.74 -14.49 25.67
N ASN A 6 14.75 -14.61 26.55
CA ASN A 6 15.96 -13.79 26.52
C ASN A 6 17.10 -14.38 25.67
N LEU A 7 17.04 -15.67 25.32
CA LEU A 7 18.07 -16.34 24.50
C LEU A 7 17.78 -16.25 23.00
N VAL A 8 16.50 -16.15 22.64
CA VAL A 8 16.08 -15.80 21.29
C VAL A 8 16.05 -14.28 21.24
N GLY A 9 17.24 -13.65 21.17
CA GLY A 9 17.35 -12.20 21.01
C GLY A 9 16.37 -11.75 19.93
N GLU A 10 15.56 -10.72 20.23
CA GLU A 10 14.52 -10.19 19.34
C GLU A 10 15.08 -10.14 17.92
N ARG A 11 14.71 -11.12 17.09
CA ARG A 11 15.20 -11.18 15.72
C ARG A 11 14.54 -10.00 15.03
N GLU A 12 15.27 -8.89 14.91
CA GLU A 12 14.83 -7.74 14.13
C GLU A 12 14.38 -8.28 12.79
N SER A 13 13.07 -8.16 12.52
CA SER A 13 12.48 -8.73 11.33
C SER A 13 13.28 -8.26 10.10
N GLU A 14 13.68 -9.19 9.23
CA GLU A 14 14.43 -8.88 7.99
C GLU A 14 13.68 -7.90 7.06
N PHE A 15 12.42 -7.63 7.39
CA PHE A 15 11.52 -6.68 6.73
C PHE A 15 11.21 -5.45 7.59
N THR A 16 12.13 -5.01 8.46
CA THR A 16 12.08 -3.68 9.09
C THR A 16 12.69 -2.61 8.18
N GLY A 17 12.44 -1.34 8.49
CA GLY A 17 13.01 -0.20 7.76
C GLY A 17 12.55 -0.06 6.30
N LEU A 18 13.48 0.30 5.41
CA LEU A 18 13.19 0.63 4.00
C LEU A 18 12.68 -0.58 3.20
N LYS A 19 13.25 -1.77 3.42
CA LYS A 19 12.85 -3.00 2.73
C LYS A 19 11.41 -3.39 3.05
N GLY A 20 11.02 -3.33 4.33
CA GLY A 20 9.64 -3.54 4.75
C GLY A 20 8.67 -2.51 4.18
N ALA A 21 9.10 -1.24 4.11
CA ALA A 21 8.30 -0.18 3.53
C ALA A 21 8.04 -0.41 2.03
N ILE A 22 9.08 -0.81 1.28
CA ILE A 22 8.99 -1.17 -0.14
C ILE A 22 8.15 -2.42 -0.33
N LEU A 23 8.32 -3.47 0.47
CA LEU A 23 7.53 -4.70 0.32
C LEU A 23 6.04 -4.44 0.56
N ARG A 24 5.69 -3.64 1.57
CA ARG A 24 4.31 -3.21 1.79
C ARG A 24 3.81 -2.30 0.65
N TYR A 25 4.69 -1.58 -0.06
CA TYR A 25 4.34 -0.77 -1.25
C TYR A 25 3.95 -1.71 -2.36
N ALA A 26 4.87 -2.64 -2.65
CA ALA A 26 4.76 -3.80 -3.50
C ALA A 26 3.35 -4.39 -3.44
N GLY A 27 3.05 -4.92 -2.25
CA GLY A 27 1.80 -5.60 -1.95
C GLY A 27 0.56 -4.71 -2.15
N ASN A 28 0.54 -3.49 -1.60
CA ASN A 28 -0.64 -2.64 -1.73
C ASN A 28 -0.92 -2.19 -3.16
N ALA A 29 0.12 -1.82 -3.91
CA ALA A 29 -0.03 -1.44 -5.31
C ALA A 29 -0.53 -2.63 -6.13
N TYR A 30 0.05 -3.82 -5.91
CA TYR A 30 -0.37 -5.05 -6.57
C TYR A 30 -1.84 -5.40 -6.28
N THR A 31 -2.26 -5.35 -5.01
CA THR A 31 -3.66 -5.60 -4.64
C THR A 31 -4.63 -4.60 -5.29
N LEU A 32 -4.30 -3.30 -5.29
CA LEU A 32 -5.17 -2.29 -5.91
C LEU A 32 -5.26 -2.43 -7.43
N VAL A 33 -4.16 -2.84 -8.09
CA VAL A 33 -4.16 -3.17 -9.52
C VAL A 33 -5.06 -4.38 -9.79
N LEU A 34 -4.96 -5.44 -8.98
CA LEU A 34 -5.84 -6.61 -9.09
C LEU A 34 -7.33 -6.23 -8.92
N VAL A 35 -7.65 -5.36 -7.96
CA VAL A 35 -9.01 -4.85 -7.78
C VAL A 35 -9.48 -4.04 -8.99
N GLY A 36 -8.62 -3.20 -9.56
CA GLY A 36 -8.93 -2.46 -10.78
C GLY A 36 -9.20 -3.38 -11.99
N LEU A 37 -8.36 -4.40 -12.17
CA LEU A 37 -8.55 -5.41 -13.21
C LEU A 37 -9.83 -6.23 -12.98
N PHE A 38 -10.15 -6.55 -11.74
CA PHE A 38 -11.40 -7.22 -11.38
C PHE A 38 -12.61 -6.39 -11.80
N PHE A 39 -12.63 -5.09 -11.52
CA PHE A 39 -13.73 -4.21 -11.95
C PHE A 39 -13.82 -4.10 -13.48
N LEU A 40 -12.70 -4.09 -14.20
CA LEU A 40 -12.69 -4.11 -15.66
C LEU A 40 -13.29 -5.40 -16.22
N ALA A 41 -12.88 -6.56 -15.71
CA ALA A 41 -13.44 -7.84 -16.12
C ALA A 41 -14.94 -7.92 -15.80
N PHE A 42 -15.37 -7.38 -14.66
CA PHE A 42 -16.78 -7.32 -14.28
C PHE A 42 -17.58 -6.36 -15.18
N ALA A 43 -16.98 -5.27 -15.65
CA ALA A 43 -17.58 -4.34 -16.60
C ALA A 43 -17.84 -4.99 -17.97
N GLU A 44 -16.96 -5.90 -18.39
CA GLU A 44 -17.14 -6.69 -19.63
C GLU A 44 -18.24 -7.73 -19.49
N ALA A 45 -18.36 -8.36 -18.32
CA ALA A 45 -19.42 -9.33 -18.04
C ALA A 45 -20.82 -8.68 -17.87
N TYR A 46 -20.89 -7.43 -17.40
CA TYR A 46 -22.15 -6.73 -17.12
C TYR A 46 -22.21 -5.35 -17.78
N PRO A 47 -22.62 -5.27 -19.06
CA PRO A 47 -22.63 -4.03 -19.84
C PRO A 47 -23.47 -2.91 -19.23
N GLY A 48 -24.58 -3.26 -18.54
CA GLY A 48 -25.48 -2.29 -17.90
C GLY A 48 -24.85 -1.51 -16.74
N ALA A 49 -23.76 -2.00 -16.17
CA ALA A 49 -23.00 -1.34 -15.10
C ALA A 49 -21.55 -1.01 -15.52
N ALA A 50 -21.23 -1.10 -16.82
CA ALA A 50 -19.85 -1.00 -17.30
C ALA A 50 -19.21 0.37 -17.03
N VAL A 51 -19.97 1.45 -17.18
CA VAL A 51 -19.48 2.82 -16.96
C VAL A 51 -19.01 3.05 -15.52
N PRO A 52 -19.83 2.82 -14.47
CA PRO A 52 -19.38 3.00 -13.10
C PRO A 52 -18.26 2.02 -12.71
N LEU A 53 -18.27 0.79 -13.22
CA LEU A 53 -17.20 -0.19 -12.96
C LEU A 53 -15.86 0.24 -13.57
N ARG A 54 -15.85 0.81 -14.77
CA ARG A 54 -14.64 1.37 -15.39
C ARG A 54 -14.10 2.58 -14.62
N ILE A 55 -14.98 3.43 -14.09
CA ILE A 55 -14.58 4.55 -13.22
C ILE A 55 -13.95 4.01 -11.93
N ALA A 56 -14.56 3.01 -11.28
CA ALA A 56 -14.02 2.37 -10.09
C ALA A 56 -12.65 1.71 -10.34
N ALA A 57 -12.46 1.09 -11.50
CA ALA A 57 -11.17 0.56 -11.93
C ALA A 57 -10.11 1.66 -12.06
N GLY A 58 -10.45 2.76 -12.74
CA GLY A 58 -9.58 3.92 -12.89
C GLY A 58 -9.18 4.53 -11.54
N ILE A 59 -10.14 4.70 -10.63
CA ILE A 59 -9.88 5.17 -9.26
C ILE A 59 -8.91 4.22 -8.54
N SER A 60 -9.14 2.90 -8.62
CA SER A 60 -8.27 1.90 -7.97
C SER A 60 -6.83 1.98 -8.49
N PHE A 61 -6.64 2.19 -9.80
CA PHE A 61 -5.33 2.42 -10.41
C PHE A 61 -4.68 3.71 -9.95
N VAL A 62 -5.43 4.82 -9.94
CA VAL A 62 -4.93 6.12 -9.48
C VAL A 62 -4.51 6.05 -8.00
N LEU A 63 -5.30 5.37 -7.17
CA LEU A 63 -4.96 5.15 -5.76
C LEU A 63 -3.69 4.29 -5.60
N ALA A 64 -3.51 3.27 -6.44
CA ALA A 64 -2.31 2.42 -6.44
C ALA A 64 -1.04 3.23 -6.73
N VAL A 65 -1.11 4.17 -7.68
CA VAL A 65 0.04 4.95 -8.15
C VAL A 65 0.31 6.18 -7.28
N ILE A 66 -0.74 6.89 -6.82
CA ILE A 66 -0.60 8.21 -6.19
C ILE A 66 -0.51 8.17 -4.66
N ILE A 67 -1.31 7.35 -3.98
CA ILE A 67 -1.47 7.48 -2.52
C ILE A 67 -0.16 7.26 -1.79
N ARG A 68 0.63 6.28 -2.20
CA ARG A 68 1.87 5.98 -1.48
C ARG A 68 2.97 7.02 -1.68
N PRO A 69 3.37 7.45 -2.89
CA PRO A 69 4.36 8.52 -3.01
C PRO A 69 3.90 9.80 -2.32
N LEU A 70 2.60 10.12 -2.36
CA LEU A 70 2.04 11.27 -1.66
C LEU A 70 2.12 11.12 -0.13
N LYS A 71 1.84 9.93 0.41
CA LYS A 71 1.94 9.66 1.85
C LYS A 71 3.39 9.65 2.33
N THR A 72 4.34 9.13 1.54
CA THR A 72 5.77 9.20 1.88
C THR A 72 6.25 10.64 1.90
N TRP A 73 5.89 11.44 0.89
CA TRP A 73 6.21 12.86 0.80
C TRP A 73 5.60 13.69 1.93
N LEU A 74 4.33 13.44 2.29
CA LEU A 74 3.66 14.09 3.42
C LEU A 74 4.35 13.77 4.75
N ARG A 75 4.78 12.51 4.93
CA ARG A 75 5.45 12.05 6.15
C ARG A 75 6.85 12.67 6.28
N ASP A 76 7.59 12.81 5.18
CA ASP A 76 8.88 13.52 5.15
C ASP A 76 8.72 15.00 5.53
N ARG A 77 7.66 15.67 5.06
CA ARG A 77 7.37 17.05 5.46
C ARG A 77 7.03 17.20 6.94
N GLN A 78 6.35 16.24 7.54
CA GLN A 78 6.03 16.25 8.97
C GLN A 78 7.27 16.04 9.85
N SER A 79 8.21 15.18 9.44
CA SER A 79 9.49 14.99 10.16
C SER A 79 10.41 16.22 10.11
N VAL A 80 10.36 17.00 9.03
CA VAL A 80 11.12 18.26 8.92
C VAL A 80 10.49 19.38 9.76
N GLY A 81 9.17 19.36 9.95
CA GLY A 81 8.49 20.30 10.84
C GLY A 81 8.77 20.06 12.33
N ALA A 82 8.88 18.79 12.75
CA ALA A 82 9.10 18.42 14.15
C ALA A 82 10.53 18.65 14.66
N SER A 83 11.51 18.82 13.77
CA SER A 83 12.93 19.06 14.12
C SER A 83 13.30 20.55 14.20
N ARG A 84 12.35 21.45 13.96
CA ARG A 84 12.51 22.92 14.04
C ARG A 84 11.74 23.57 15.19
N GLY A 85 11.04 22.78 16.01
CA GLY A 85 10.27 23.23 17.18
C GLY A 85 11.00 23.00 18.49
#